data_AF-D7LNP4-F1
#
_entry.id   AF-D7LNP4-F1
#
_cell.length_a   1.000
_cell.length_b   1.000
_cell.length_c   1.000
_cell.angle_alpha   90.00
_cell.angle_beta   90.00
_cell.angle_gamma   90.00
#
_symmetry.space_group_name_H-M   'P 1'
#
loop_
_entity.id
_entity.type
_entity.pdbx_description
1 polymer ?
#
loop_
_entity_poly.entity_id
_entity_poly.type
_entity_poly.pdbx_seq_one_letter_code
_entity_poly.pdbx_strand_id
1 'polypeptide(L)'
;MDYETLEIEDPNDLNIPVDDNYLVEPGWAAFFSLLAVYAILFSIDNLAFCQANFLIQSISVSSSSAESVWIVYFFVKKPSFRCSISYEREYVSANLGPLKSAILNVSHNQRSNGHTDFFVAFEAETEDIGPANGGDVFSGVHNLNITLLMKHKQFAANNKPGHLIVQCRNLTVVFSSDMKSGTMLGEKKIECHSSFLNLKELFPN
;
A
#
# COMPACT_ATOMS: atom_id res chain seq x y z
N MET A 1 40.45 -0.71 96.27
CA MET A 1 39.03 -0.59 95.87
C MET A 1 39.00 0.62 94.97
N ASP A 2 39.30 0.37 93.71
CA ASP A 2 39.45 1.39 92.67
C ASP A 2 38.14 1.43 91.91
N TYR A 3 37.49 2.59 91.90
CA TYR A 3 36.29 2.82 91.12
C TYR A 3 36.72 3.44 89.79
N GLU A 4 36.61 2.65 88.72
CA GLU A 4 36.66 3.16 87.35
C GLU A 4 35.39 3.99 87.09
N THR A 5 35.58 5.27 86.76
CA THR A 5 34.54 6.14 86.23
C THR A 5 34.27 5.76 84.78
N LEU A 6 33.13 5.11 84.53
CA LEU A 6 32.58 4.89 83.20
C LEU A 6 32.15 6.25 82.62
N GLU A 7 32.91 6.76 81.64
CA GLU A 7 32.46 7.84 80.78
C GLU A 7 31.32 7.31 79.90
N ILE A 8 30.13 7.87 80.09
CA ILE A 8 28.96 7.59 79.27
C ILE A 8 29.13 8.40 77.99
N GLU A 9 29.44 7.71 76.90
CA GLU A 9 29.51 8.25 75.55
C GLU A 9 28.12 8.78 75.15
N ASP A 10 28.07 10.06 74.75
CA ASP A 10 26.85 10.78 74.36
C ASP A 10 26.27 10.15 73.07
N PRO A 11 25.01 9.68 73.05
CA PRO A 11 24.46 8.95 71.91
C PRO A 11 24.11 9.82 70.70
N ASN A 12 24.55 11.08 70.67
CA ASN A 12 24.22 12.04 69.61
C ASN A 12 25.34 12.29 68.58
N ASP A 13 26.51 11.66 68.70
CA ASP A 13 27.61 11.82 67.74
C ASP A 13 27.59 10.77 66.61
N LEU A 14 26.38 10.44 66.13
CA LEU A 14 26.25 9.72 64.86
C LEU A 14 26.43 10.73 63.72
N ASN A 15 27.70 10.99 63.38
CA ASN A 15 28.10 11.54 62.09
C ASN A 15 27.65 10.57 61.00
N ILE A 16 26.39 10.65 60.59
CA ILE A 16 25.90 10.04 59.37
C ILE A 16 26.63 10.79 58.24
N PRO A 17 27.49 10.13 57.44
CA PRO A 17 27.94 10.74 56.21
C PRO A 17 26.67 11.05 55.42
N VAL A 18 26.40 12.34 55.22
CA VAL A 18 25.45 12.77 54.20
C VAL A 18 26.10 12.32 52.91
N ASP A 19 25.78 11.10 52.48
CA ASP A 19 26.04 10.65 51.13
C ASP A 19 25.40 11.71 50.26
N ASP A 20 26.25 12.51 49.62
CA ASP A 20 25.89 13.39 48.52
C ASP A 20 25.25 12.48 47.48
N ASN A 21 23.94 12.31 47.62
CA ASN A 21 23.12 11.57 46.70
C ASN A 21 23.41 12.18 45.35
N TYR A 22 24.12 11.41 44.54
CA TYR A 22 24.34 11.64 43.13
C TYR A 22 22.99 12.04 42.54
N LEU A 23 22.79 13.34 42.41
CA LEU A 23 21.68 13.92 41.69
C LEU A 23 22.02 13.66 40.22
N VAL A 24 21.91 12.39 39.81
CA VAL A 24 21.92 12.00 38.40
C VAL A 24 20.78 12.81 37.81
N GLU A 25 21.11 13.91 37.14
CA GLU A 25 20.13 14.82 36.54
C GLU A 25 19.11 13.96 35.79
N PRO A 26 17.85 13.89 36.26
CA PRO A 26 16.86 12.97 35.71
C PRO A 26 16.49 13.33 34.25
N GLY A 27 17.05 14.40 33.70
CA GLY A 27 16.84 14.87 32.34
C GLY A 27 17.45 13.96 31.27
N TRP A 28 18.64 13.39 31.48
CA TRP A 28 19.32 12.61 30.43
C TRP A 28 18.62 11.29 30.13
N ALA A 29 18.23 10.56 31.18
CA ALA A 29 17.49 9.30 31.02
C ALA A 29 16.13 9.52 30.32
N ALA A 30 15.42 10.60 30.65
CA ALA A 30 14.17 10.98 30.00
C ALA A 30 14.39 11.37 28.54
N PHE A 31 15.44 12.13 28.24
CA PHE A 31 15.79 12.54 26.87
C PHE A 31 16.15 11.35 25.98
N PHE A 32 16.99 10.43 26.45
CA PHE A 32 17.34 9.22 25.71
C PHE A 32 16.13 8.29 25.52
N SER A 33 15.25 8.21 26.52
CA SER A 33 13.99 7.45 26.38
C SER A 33 13.08 8.05 25.31
N LEU A 34 12.95 9.38 25.26
CA LEU A 34 12.17 10.07 24.24
C LEU A 34 12.77 9.89 22.84
N LEU A 35 14.10 10.00 22.72
CA LEU A 35 14.81 9.72 21.47
C LEU A 35 14.64 8.27 21.01
N ALA A 36 14.71 7.31 21.94
CA ALA A 36 14.51 5.90 21.64
C ALA A 36 13.09 5.63 21.12
N VAL A 37 12.07 6.17 21.79
CA VAL A 37 10.67 6.08 21.32
C VAL A 37 10.51 6.69 19.94
N TYR A 38 11.09 7.88 19.71
CA TYR A 38 11.04 8.54 18.41
C TYR A 38 11.71 7.71 17.32
N ALA A 39 12.90 7.15 17.59
CA ALA A 39 13.63 6.29 16.66
C ALA A 39 12.86 5.01 16.33
N ILE A 40 12.20 4.40 17.32
CA ILE A 40 11.34 3.22 17.11
C ILE A 40 10.16 3.58 16.21
N LEU A 41 9.43 4.66 16.50
CA LEU A 41 8.29 5.09 15.69
C LEU A 41 8.70 5.39 14.24
N PHE A 42 9.82 6.10 14.06
CA PHE A 42 10.39 6.40 12.75
C PHE A 42 10.80 5.13 12.00
N SER A 43 11.39 4.17 12.69
CA SER A 43 11.77 2.87 12.10
C SER A 43 10.54 2.11 11.62
N ILE A 44 9.45 2.09 12.41
CA ILE A 44 8.21 1.41 12.00
C ILE A 44 7.57 2.11 10.80
N ASP A 45 7.62 3.45 10.71
CA ASP A 45 7.15 4.20 9.54
C ASP A 45 7.92 3.85 8.27
N ASN A 46 9.22 3.57 8.36
CA ASN A 46 10.02 3.15 7.20
C ASN A 46 9.86 1.66 6.87
N LEU A 47 9.52 0.83 7.86
CA LEU A 47 9.30 -0.60 7.67
C LEU A 47 7.88 -0.93 7.16
N ALA A 48 6.93 -0.02 7.32
CA ALA A 48 5.55 -0.20 6.88
C ALA A 48 5.46 -0.12 5.34
N PHE A 49 5.74 -1.24 4.67
CA PHE A 49 5.53 -1.34 3.23
C PHE A 49 4.03 -1.33 2.92
N CYS A 50 3.61 -0.33 2.14
CA CYS A 50 2.25 -0.27 1.60
C CYS A 50 2.12 -1.23 0.40
N GLN A 51 2.14 -2.53 0.67
CA GLN A 51 1.92 -3.56 -0.35
C GLN A 51 0.48 -4.04 -0.31
N ALA A 52 -0.21 -3.97 -1.44
CA ALA A 52 -1.59 -4.40 -1.57
C ALA A 52 -1.67 -5.46 -2.67
N ASN A 53 -2.22 -6.63 -2.38
CA ASN A 53 -2.27 -7.69 -3.39
C ASN A 53 -3.55 -7.56 -4.21
N PHE A 54 -3.41 -7.46 -5.52
CA PHE A 54 -4.52 -7.46 -6.47
C PHE A 54 -4.61 -8.83 -7.12
N LEU A 55 -5.79 -9.43 -7.08
CA LEU A 55 -6.08 -10.67 -7.79
C LEU A 55 -7.22 -10.39 -8.75
N ILE A 56 -7.06 -10.70 -10.03
CA ILE A 56 -8.16 -10.59 -10.99
C ILE A 56 -9.15 -11.72 -10.72
N GLN A 57 -10.41 -11.35 -10.46
CA GLN A 57 -11.51 -12.30 -10.34
C GLN A 57 -12.09 -12.63 -11.72
N SER A 58 -12.32 -11.61 -12.55
CA SER A 58 -12.84 -11.77 -13.90
C SER A 58 -12.57 -10.54 -14.74
N ILE A 59 -12.62 -10.73 -16.06
CA ILE A 59 -12.54 -9.68 -17.07
C ILE A 59 -13.72 -9.88 -18.01
N SER A 60 -14.45 -8.81 -18.28
CA SER A 60 -15.48 -8.76 -19.31
C SER A 60 -15.09 -7.70 -20.31
N VAL A 61 -15.12 -8.04 -21.59
CA VAL A 61 -14.85 -7.08 -22.66
C VAL A 61 -16.02 -7.05 -23.61
N SER A 62 -16.47 -5.85 -23.93
CA SER A 62 -17.48 -5.59 -24.96
C SER A 62 -16.82 -4.75 -26.04
N SER A 63 -16.69 -5.28 -27.25
CA SER A 63 -16.10 -4.55 -28.36
C SER A 63 -17.19 -3.92 -29.23
N SER A 64 -16.94 -2.70 -29.68
CA SER A 64 -17.59 -2.11 -30.85
C SER A 64 -16.57 -2.00 -31.98
N SER A 65 -16.95 -1.47 -33.14
CA SER A 65 -16.09 -1.39 -34.33
C SER A 65 -14.86 -0.47 -34.18
N ALA A 66 -14.82 0.41 -33.18
CA ALA A 66 -13.70 1.36 -32.98
C ALA A 66 -13.17 1.37 -31.54
N GLU A 67 -14.00 1.00 -30.56
CA GLU A 67 -13.68 1.10 -29.14
C GLU A 67 -14.11 -0.19 -28.42
N SER A 68 -13.29 -0.65 -27.48
CA SER A 68 -13.62 -1.74 -26.57
C SER A 68 -13.81 -1.24 -25.15
N VAL A 69 -14.92 -1.62 -24.53
CA VAL A 69 -15.18 -1.41 -23.11
C VAL A 69 -14.68 -2.62 -22.34
N TRP A 70 -13.69 -2.38 -21.47
CA TRP A 70 -13.10 -3.36 -20.58
C TRP A 70 -13.63 -3.16 -19.18
N ILE A 71 -14.11 -4.24 -18.56
CA ILE A 71 -14.54 -4.27 -17.16
C ILE A 71 -13.69 -5.32 -16.47
N VAL A 72 -12.89 -4.89 -15.50
CA VAL A 72 -12.00 -5.78 -14.75
C VAL A 72 -12.40 -5.78 -13.29
N TYR A 73 -12.65 -6.97 -12.77
CA TYR A 73 -12.99 -7.21 -11.37
C TYR A 73 -11.76 -7.71 -10.61
N PHE A 74 -11.47 -7.05 -9.50
CA PHE A 74 -10.34 -7.34 -8.62
C PHE A 74 -10.82 -7.72 -7.23
N PHE A 75 -10.16 -8.73 -6.68
CA PHE A 75 -10.10 -8.97 -5.25
C PHE A 75 -8.83 -8.32 -4.70
N VAL A 76 -9.00 -7.31 -3.84
CA VAL A 76 -7.89 -6.55 -3.27
C VAL A 76 -7.72 -6.95 -1.82
N LYS A 77 -6.53 -7.45 -1.48
CA LYS A 77 -6.11 -7.56 -0.08
C LYS A 77 -5.54 -6.20 0.34
N LYS A 78 -6.21 -5.57 1.30
CA LYS A 78 -5.86 -4.26 1.83
C LYS A 78 -4.40 -4.27 2.29
N PRO A 79 -3.66 -3.18 2.06
CA PRO A 79 -2.34 -3.02 2.63
C PRO A 79 -2.42 -2.87 4.16
N SER A 80 -1.26 -2.64 4.79
CA SER A 80 -1.20 -2.36 6.23
C SER A 80 -2.18 -1.26 6.63
N PHE A 81 -2.61 -1.25 7.90
CA PHE A 81 -3.56 -0.25 8.43
C PHE A 81 -3.10 1.21 8.27
N ARG A 82 -1.81 1.43 8.02
CA ARG A 82 -1.21 2.75 7.76
C ARG A 82 -1.40 3.22 6.33
N CYS A 83 -1.78 2.34 5.42
CA CYS A 83 -1.92 2.65 4.00
C CYS A 83 -3.41 2.62 3.63
N SER A 84 -3.88 3.68 2.98
CA SER A 84 -5.25 3.77 2.47
C SER A 84 -5.23 4.06 0.98
N ILE A 85 -5.90 3.20 0.21
CA ILE A 85 -6.06 3.34 -1.23
C ILE A 85 -7.32 4.15 -1.50
N SER A 86 -7.24 5.12 -2.41
CA SER A 86 -8.40 5.85 -2.93
C SER A 86 -8.88 5.17 -4.22
N TYR A 87 -10.17 4.83 -4.25
CA TYR A 87 -10.83 4.20 -5.40
C TYR A 87 -11.79 5.17 -6.10
N GLU A 88 -11.66 6.48 -5.86
CA GLU A 88 -12.48 7.49 -6.53
C GLU A 88 -12.00 7.68 -7.96
N ARG A 89 -12.94 7.88 -8.88
CA ARG A 89 -12.69 7.92 -10.33
C ARG A 89 -11.57 8.90 -10.72
N GLU A 90 -11.51 10.06 -10.08
CA GLU A 90 -10.50 11.11 -10.32
C GLU A 90 -9.07 10.71 -9.97
N TYR A 91 -8.90 9.64 -9.20
CA TYR A 91 -7.59 9.14 -8.75
C TYR A 91 -7.23 7.77 -9.32
N VAL A 92 -8.04 7.26 -10.26
CA VAL A 92 -7.79 6.00 -10.95
C VAL A 92 -7.42 6.30 -12.39
N SER A 93 -6.33 5.69 -12.87
CA SER A 93 -6.06 5.56 -14.29
C SER A 93 -5.82 4.10 -14.64
N ALA A 94 -6.17 3.72 -15.86
CA ALA A 94 -5.93 2.39 -16.39
C ALA A 94 -5.38 2.56 -17.80
N ASN A 95 -4.36 1.77 -18.14
CA ASN A 95 -3.70 1.73 -19.44
C ASN A 95 -3.59 0.26 -19.87
N LEU A 96 -4.01 -0.04 -21.09
CA LEU A 96 -3.92 -1.39 -21.66
C LEU A 96 -2.79 -1.46 -22.70
N GLY A 97 -1.58 -1.76 -22.25
CA GLY A 97 -0.40 -1.79 -23.09
C GLY A 97 -0.12 -0.41 -23.72
N PRO A 98 0.04 -0.32 -25.05
CA PRO A 98 0.22 0.95 -25.74
C PRO A 98 -1.08 1.72 -25.98
N LEU A 99 -2.24 1.10 -25.73
CA LEU A 99 -3.54 1.66 -26.08
C LEU A 99 -3.90 2.79 -25.12
N LYS A 100 -4.43 3.88 -25.67
CA LYS A 100 -5.06 4.92 -24.87
C LYS A 100 -6.34 4.36 -24.27
N SER A 101 -6.58 4.73 -23.02
CA SER A 101 -7.80 4.36 -22.35
C SER A 101 -8.36 5.46 -21.46
N ALA A 102 -9.68 5.47 -21.35
CA ALA A 102 -10.44 6.42 -20.57
C ALA A 102 -11.27 5.69 -19.51
N ILE A 103 -11.20 6.15 -18.26
CA ILE A 103 -11.99 5.56 -17.18
C ILE A 103 -13.46 5.92 -17.35
N LEU A 104 -14.30 4.90 -17.52
CA LEU A 104 -15.75 5.03 -17.62
C LEU A 104 -16.41 4.96 -16.25
N ASN A 105 -16.01 3.98 -15.44
CA ASN A 105 -16.57 3.79 -14.12
C ASN A 105 -15.62 3.08 -13.17
N VAL A 106 -15.79 3.33 -11.89
CA VAL A 106 -15.06 2.69 -10.82
C VAL A 106 -16.03 2.43 -9.68
N SER A 107 -15.97 1.25 -9.08
CA SER A 107 -16.62 1.04 -7.80
C SER A 107 -15.85 0.04 -6.95
N HIS A 108 -16.07 0.15 -5.66
CA HIS A 108 -15.44 -0.70 -4.68
C HIS A 108 -16.44 -1.00 -3.57
N ASN A 109 -16.32 -2.19 -2.99
CA ASN A 109 -17.09 -2.59 -1.83
C ASN A 109 -16.18 -3.28 -0.82
N GLN A 110 -16.31 -2.91 0.45
CA GLN A 110 -15.57 -3.59 1.50
C GLN A 110 -16.24 -4.95 1.77
N ARG A 111 -15.54 -6.03 1.46
CA ARG A 111 -16.04 -7.39 1.67
C ARG A 111 -15.85 -7.85 3.10
N SER A 112 -14.69 -7.55 3.68
CA SER A 112 -14.35 -7.89 5.07
C SER A 112 -13.24 -6.98 5.61
N ASN A 113 -12.83 -7.18 6.85
CA ASN A 113 -11.64 -6.53 7.38
C ASN A 113 -10.41 -6.96 6.57
N GLY A 114 -9.84 -6.02 5.82
CA GLY A 114 -8.64 -6.25 5.03
C GLY A 114 -8.89 -6.76 3.60
N HIS A 115 -10.14 -6.85 3.14
CA HIS A 115 -10.44 -7.23 1.75
C HIS A 115 -11.48 -6.32 1.12
N THR A 116 -11.24 -5.95 -0.13
CA THR A 116 -12.08 -5.06 -0.93
C THR A 116 -12.31 -5.69 -2.30
N ASP A 117 -13.58 -5.79 -2.70
CA ASP A 117 -13.91 -6.07 -4.10
C ASP A 117 -13.86 -4.72 -4.84
N PHE A 118 -13.05 -4.63 -5.88
CA PHE A 118 -12.82 -3.41 -6.66
C PHE A 118 -13.05 -3.72 -8.12
N PHE A 119 -13.71 -2.84 -8.87
CA PHE A 119 -13.76 -2.96 -10.31
C PHE A 119 -13.51 -1.63 -10.99
N VAL A 120 -12.94 -1.73 -12.19
CA VAL A 120 -12.71 -0.60 -13.08
C VAL A 120 -13.28 -0.94 -14.44
N ALA A 121 -14.10 -0.04 -14.96
CA ALA A 121 -14.57 -0.04 -16.32
C ALA A 121 -13.85 1.08 -17.06
N PHE A 122 -13.20 0.75 -18.18
CA PHE A 122 -12.50 1.70 -19.01
C PHE A 122 -12.70 1.36 -20.48
N GLU A 123 -12.67 2.40 -21.30
CA GLU A 123 -12.69 2.29 -22.74
C GLU A 123 -11.25 2.25 -23.23
N ALA A 124 -10.95 1.41 -24.21
CA ALA A 124 -9.64 1.35 -24.85
C ALA A 124 -9.82 1.33 -26.37
N GLU A 125 -8.96 2.07 -27.07
CA GLU A 125 -8.89 2.04 -28.53
C GLU A 125 -8.59 0.61 -29.00
N THR A 126 -9.38 0.10 -29.94
CA THR A 126 -9.08 -1.17 -30.63
C THR A 126 -8.38 -0.84 -31.94
N GLU A 127 -7.11 -0.48 -31.90
CA GLU A 127 -6.31 -0.50 -33.13
C GLU A 127 -6.17 -1.95 -33.59
N ASP A 128 -6.72 -2.25 -34.76
CA ASP A 128 -6.63 -3.50 -35.54
C ASP A 128 -6.07 -4.69 -34.75
N ILE A 129 -6.87 -5.19 -33.79
CA ILE A 129 -6.72 -6.58 -33.36
C ILE A 129 -7.19 -7.37 -34.58
N GLY A 130 -6.29 -7.62 -35.53
CA GLY A 130 -6.60 -8.34 -36.75
C GLY A 130 -7.09 -9.77 -36.41
N PRO A 131 -7.93 -10.38 -37.26
CA PRO A 131 -8.38 -11.74 -37.04
C PRO A 131 -7.15 -12.66 -36.94
N ALA A 132 -7.07 -13.42 -35.85
CA ALA A 132 -6.04 -14.45 -35.75
C ALA A 132 -6.35 -15.51 -36.81
N ASN A 133 -5.51 -15.59 -37.84
CA ASN A 133 -5.49 -16.69 -38.81
C ASN A 133 -6.83 -16.97 -39.53
N GLY A 134 -7.51 -15.92 -40.02
CA GLY A 134 -8.70 -16.09 -40.89
C GLY A 134 -9.91 -16.72 -40.21
N GLY A 135 -9.89 -16.83 -38.88
CA GLY A 135 -11.02 -17.20 -38.04
C GLY A 135 -11.59 -15.99 -37.33
N ASP A 136 -12.88 -16.07 -37.01
CA ASP A 136 -13.70 -15.04 -36.37
C ASP A 136 -13.43 -14.93 -34.86
N VAL A 137 -12.17 -15.13 -34.47
CA VAL A 137 -11.70 -15.22 -33.08
C VAL A 137 -10.49 -14.31 -32.93
N PHE A 138 -10.67 -13.22 -32.18
CA PHE A 138 -9.58 -12.29 -31.89
C PHE A 138 -8.91 -12.71 -30.59
N SER A 139 -7.58 -12.87 -30.59
CA SER A 139 -6.79 -13.24 -29.42
C SER A 139 -5.57 -12.34 -29.32
N GLY A 140 -5.50 -11.53 -28.26
CA GLY A 140 -4.39 -10.62 -27.99
C GLY A 140 -3.82 -10.84 -26.58
N VAL A 141 -2.50 -10.65 -26.44
CA VAL A 141 -1.82 -10.63 -25.14
C VAL A 141 -1.59 -9.18 -24.75
N HIS A 142 -2.25 -8.73 -23.69
CA HIS A 142 -2.19 -7.34 -23.23
C HIS A 142 -1.59 -7.25 -21.81
N ASN A 143 -0.96 -6.10 -21.52
CA ASN A 143 -0.50 -5.75 -20.19
C ASN A 143 -1.40 -4.65 -19.63
N LEU A 144 -2.05 -4.88 -18.50
CA LEU A 144 -2.89 -3.89 -17.85
C LEU A 144 -2.12 -3.20 -16.73
N ASN A 145 -2.01 -1.88 -16.82
CA ASN A 145 -1.42 -1.04 -15.80
C ASN A 145 -2.51 -0.15 -15.20
N ILE A 146 -2.78 -0.28 -13.91
CA ILE A 146 -3.71 0.57 -13.17
C ILE A 146 -2.92 1.41 -12.19
N THR A 147 -3.17 2.71 -12.15
CA THR A 147 -2.61 3.59 -11.13
C THR A 147 -3.74 4.06 -10.22
N LEU A 148 -3.53 3.92 -8.92
CA LEU A 148 -4.44 4.37 -7.87
C LEU A 148 -3.73 5.38 -6.98
N LEU A 149 -4.44 6.38 -6.45
CA LEU A 149 -3.88 7.20 -5.38
C LEU A 149 -3.84 6.39 -4.07
N MET A 150 -2.72 6.45 -3.36
CA MET A 150 -2.57 5.88 -2.04
C MET A 150 -2.02 6.92 -1.06
N LYS A 151 -2.54 6.90 0.17
CA LYS A 151 -2.05 7.73 1.28
C LYS A 151 -1.39 6.83 2.31
N HIS A 152 -0.15 7.15 2.66
CA HIS A 152 0.60 6.49 3.73
C HIS A 152 0.60 7.38 4.98
N LYS A 153 -0.01 6.89 6.06
CA LYS A 153 -0.06 7.53 7.37
C LYS A 153 1.25 7.33 8.12
N GLN A 154 1.88 8.43 8.53
CA GLN A 154 3.08 8.42 9.34
C GLN A 154 2.73 8.78 10.79
N PHE A 155 3.49 8.29 11.77
CA PHE A 155 3.25 8.55 13.19
C PHE A 155 3.67 9.95 13.61
N ALA A 156 4.79 10.43 13.08
CA ALA A 156 5.40 11.69 13.49
C ALA A 156 5.36 12.79 12.40
N ALA A 157 4.68 12.54 11.28
CA ALA A 157 4.71 13.42 10.12
C ALA A 157 3.38 13.41 9.35
N ASN A 158 3.23 14.37 8.43
CA ASN A 158 2.08 14.45 7.54
C ASN A 158 1.99 13.20 6.65
N ASN A 159 0.76 12.80 6.32
CA ASN A 159 0.52 11.69 5.40
C ASN A 159 1.25 11.90 4.08
N LYS A 160 1.96 10.88 3.60
CA LYS A 160 2.65 10.91 2.32
C LYS A 160 1.68 10.44 1.23
N PRO A 161 1.26 11.31 0.29
CA PRO A 161 0.52 10.85 -0.87
C PRO A 161 1.50 10.18 -1.84
N GLY A 162 1.02 9.17 -2.55
CA GLY A 162 1.77 8.46 -3.58
C GLY A 162 0.84 7.70 -4.51
N HIS A 163 1.42 7.07 -5.51
CA HIS A 163 0.69 6.25 -6.46
C HIS A 163 0.95 4.77 -6.21
N LEU A 164 -0.12 3.99 -6.18
CA LEU A 164 -0.07 2.54 -6.18
C LEU A 164 -0.26 2.07 -7.62
N ILE A 165 0.78 1.48 -8.20
CA ILE A 165 0.80 1.00 -9.58
C ILE A 165 0.57 -0.51 -9.53
N VAL A 166 -0.45 -0.97 -10.22
CA VAL A 166 -0.82 -2.38 -10.36
C VAL A 166 -0.56 -2.79 -11.81
N GLN A 167 0.34 -3.74 -12.01
CA GLN A 167 0.69 -4.26 -13.33
C GLN A 167 0.27 -5.72 -13.43
N CYS A 168 -0.68 -6.02 -14.31
CA CYS A 168 -1.12 -7.38 -14.63
C CYS A 168 -0.59 -7.74 -16.02
N ARG A 169 0.18 -8.82 -16.10
CA ARG A 169 0.84 -9.24 -17.34
C ARG A 169 0.12 -10.42 -17.97
N ASN A 170 0.30 -10.57 -19.27
CA ASN A 170 -0.18 -11.71 -20.06
C ASN A 170 -1.71 -11.90 -20.03
N LEU A 171 -2.47 -10.81 -20.08
CA LEU A 171 -3.92 -10.87 -20.23
C LEU A 171 -4.25 -11.39 -21.62
N THR A 172 -4.75 -12.61 -21.70
CA THR A 172 -5.22 -13.20 -22.95
C THR A 172 -6.74 -13.10 -22.99
N VAL A 173 -7.26 -12.31 -23.91
CA VAL A 173 -8.71 -12.18 -24.14
C VAL A 173 -9.03 -12.78 -25.49
N VAL A 174 -10.06 -13.62 -25.50
CA VAL A 174 -10.58 -14.23 -26.71
C VAL A 174 -11.94 -13.64 -27.00
N PHE A 175 -12.08 -13.01 -28.16
CA PHE A 175 -13.35 -12.48 -28.63
C PHE A 175 -14.01 -13.49 -29.56
N SER A 176 -15.32 -13.69 -29.40
CA SER A 176 -16.12 -14.41 -30.40
C SER A 176 -16.57 -13.43 -31.48
N SER A 177 -16.64 -13.94 -32.70
CA SER A 177 -17.31 -13.45 -33.91
C SER A 177 -18.45 -12.46 -33.72
N ASP A 178 -19.31 -12.74 -32.75
CA ASP A 178 -20.54 -12.01 -32.54
C ASP A 178 -20.29 -10.65 -31.85
N MET A 179 -19.02 -10.27 -31.61
CA MET A 179 -18.50 -9.00 -31.06
C MET A 179 -19.11 -8.52 -29.72
N LYS A 180 -20.09 -9.24 -29.17
CA LYS A 180 -20.85 -8.79 -27.99
C LYS A 180 -20.19 -9.11 -26.65
N SER A 181 -19.29 -10.09 -26.60
CA SER A 181 -18.67 -10.51 -25.35
C SER A 181 -17.39 -11.30 -25.60
N GLY A 182 -16.27 -10.81 -25.07
CA GLY A 182 -15.04 -11.58 -24.93
C GLY A 182 -15.00 -12.30 -23.58
N THR A 183 -14.51 -13.54 -23.57
CA THR A 183 -14.25 -14.28 -22.33
C THR A 183 -12.75 -14.49 -22.16
N MET A 184 -12.29 -14.44 -20.92
CA MET A 184 -10.88 -14.67 -20.61
C MET A 184 -10.56 -16.16 -20.80
N LEU A 185 -9.54 -16.45 -21.60
CA LEU A 185 -9.09 -17.81 -21.86
C LEU A 185 -7.74 -17.99 -21.16
N GLY A 186 -7.74 -18.73 -20.05
CA GLY A 186 -6.50 -19.01 -19.34
C GLY A 186 -6.69 -19.89 -18.12
N GLU A 187 -6.24 -21.14 -18.22
CA GLU A 187 -5.95 -22.00 -17.07
C GLU A 187 -4.79 -21.44 -16.22
N LYS A 188 -4.02 -20.48 -16.76
CA LYS A 188 -2.94 -19.80 -16.06
C LYS A 188 -3.47 -18.63 -15.24
N LYS A 189 -3.22 -18.69 -13.93
CA LYS A 189 -3.45 -17.60 -12.97
C LYS A 189 -2.76 -16.33 -13.47
N ILE A 190 -3.52 -15.27 -13.73
CA ILE A 190 -2.94 -13.95 -14.04
C ILE A 190 -2.23 -13.46 -12.78
N GLU A 191 -0.95 -13.13 -12.93
CA GLU A 191 -0.18 -12.50 -11.87
C GLU A 191 -0.23 -10.98 -12.03
N CYS A 192 -0.73 -10.31 -10.99
CA CYS A 192 -0.68 -8.86 -10.86
C CYS A 192 0.33 -8.49 -9.79
N HIS A 193 1.24 -7.58 -10.12
CA HIS A 193 2.21 -7.02 -9.19
C HIS A 193 1.80 -5.60 -8.82
N SER A 194 1.86 -5.28 -7.53
CA SER A 194 1.64 -3.92 -7.03
C SER A 194 2.96 -3.30 -6.57
N SER A 195 3.19 -2.04 -6.89
CA SER A 195 4.29 -1.23 -6.33
C SER A 195 3.79 0.14 -5.89
N PHE A 196 4.43 0.70 -4.87
CA PHE A 196 4.14 2.05 -4.40
C PHE A 196 5.22 3.02 -4.86
N LEU A 197 4.81 4.11 -5.48
CA LEU A 197 5.64 5.21 -5.91
C LEU A 197 5.29 6.46 -5.10
N ASN A 198 6.29 7.05 -4.43
CA ASN A 198 6.07 8.24 -3.62
C ASN A 198 6.05 9.49 -4.50
N LEU A 199 5.05 10.38 -4.34
CA LEU A 199 4.97 11.61 -5.13
C LEU A 199 6.14 12.56 -4.91
N LYS A 200 6.83 12.49 -3.76
CA LYS A 200 8.04 13.28 -3.52
C LYS A 200 9.22 12.90 -4.44
N GLU A 201 9.21 11.71 -5.04
CA GLU A 201 10.25 11.28 -5.98
C GLU A 201 10.04 11.79 -7.41
N LEU A 202 8.82 12.24 -7.75
CA LEU A 202 8.51 12.78 -9.07
C LEU A 202 8.99 14.22 -9.28
N PHE A 203 9.35 14.92 -8.19
CA PHE A 203 9.91 16.27 -8.22
C PHE A 203 11.07 16.37 -7.20
N PRO A 204 12.29 15.93 -7.57
CA PRO A 204 13.46 16.24 -6.77
C PRO A 204 13.66 17.77 -6.78
N ASN A 205 13.68 18.37 -5.58
CA ASN A 205 14.11 19.75 -5.40
C ASN A 205 15.60 19.91 -5.70
#